data_AF-A0A8S8XV04-F1
#
_entry.id   AF-A0A8S8XV04-F1
#
_cell.length_a   1.000
_cell.length_b   1.000
_cell.length_c   1.000
_cell.angle_alpha   90.00
_cell.angle_beta   90.00
_cell.angle_gamma   90.00
#
_symmetry.space_group_name_H-M   'P 1'
#
loop_
_entity.id
_entity.type
_entity.pdbx_description
1 polymer ?
#
loop_
_entity_poly.entity_id
_entity_poly.type
_entity_poly.pdbx_seq_one_letter_code
_entity_poly.pdbx_strand_id
1 'polypeptide(L)'
;MEYTWDFGDATPLSKEPSPWLFYDTPGTYIVTLTVRDSYGTGDVSKQSFTIVVDEAPVIQKIDIPIEIIAGESTYLRQTYPIMK
;
A
#
# COMPACT_ATOMS: atom_id res chain seq x y z
N MET A 1 28.23 5.78 -10.88
CA MET A 1 26.93 6.15 -10.29
C MET A 1 26.55 5.08 -9.28
N GLU A 2 26.11 5.49 -8.10
CA GLU A 2 25.66 4.62 -7.02
C GLU A 2 24.19 4.94 -6.72
N TYR A 3 23.34 3.91 -6.67
CA TYR A 3 21.93 4.01 -6.28
C TYR A 3 21.78 3.47 -4.88
N THR A 4 20.94 4.11 -4.05
CA THR A 4 20.56 3.60 -2.73
C THR A 4 19.07 3.79 -2.56
N TRP A 5 18.37 2.68 -2.40
CA TRP A 5 16.94 2.64 -2.13
C TRP A 5 16.72 2.34 -0.65
N ASP A 6 15.95 3.20 0.00
CA ASP A 6 15.31 2.95 1.29
C ASP A 6 13.80 2.84 1.04
N PHE A 7 13.19 1.74 1.44
CA PHE A 7 11.78 1.47 1.17
C PHE A 7 10.84 1.92 2.29
N GLY A 8 11.38 2.38 3.43
CA GLY A 8 10.57 2.94 4.52
C GLY A 8 9.79 1.90 5.35
N ASP A 9 10.07 0.61 5.17
CA ASP A 9 9.49 -0.53 5.89
C ASP A 9 10.52 -1.29 6.74
N ALA A 10 11.72 -0.73 6.91
CA ALA A 10 12.89 -1.34 7.54
C ALA A 10 13.51 -2.53 6.77
N THR A 11 13.11 -2.77 5.53
CA THR A 11 13.83 -3.67 4.61
C THR A 11 15.25 -3.15 4.36
N PRO A 12 16.27 -4.03 4.20
CA PRO A 12 17.63 -3.60 3.90
C PRO A 12 17.71 -2.70 2.65
N LEU A 13 18.64 -1.74 2.68
CA LEU A 13 18.86 -0.83 1.56
C LEU A 13 19.25 -1.60 0.29
N SER A 14 18.66 -1.25 -0.85
CA SER A 14 19.05 -1.82 -2.14
C SER A 14 19.98 -0.89 -2.91
N LYS A 15 20.97 -1.48 -3.60
CA LYS A 15 21.91 -0.78 -4.49
C LYS A 15 21.63 -1.02 -5.97
N GLU A 16 20.57 -1.76 -6.27
CA GLU A 16 20.17 -2.05 -7.65
C GLU A 16 19.63 -0.78 -8.32
N PRO A 17 19.88 -0.60 -9.63
CA PRO A 17 19.34 0.55 -10.37
C PRO A 17 17.81 0.51 -10.49
N SER A 18 17.21 -0.68 -10.45
CA SER A 18 15.76 -0.90 -10.52
C SER A 18 15.34 -2.14 -9.70
N PRO A 19 15.25 -2.03 -8.36
CA PRO A 19 14.84 -3.14 -7.51
C PRO A 19 13.34 -3.40 -7.58
N TRP A 20 12.94 -4.61 -7.17
CA TRP A 20 11.54 -4.96 -6.90
C TRP A 20 11.35 -5.17 -5.39
N LEU A 21 10.28 -4.63 -4.83
CA LEU A 21 9.84 -4.86 -3.45
C LEU A 21 8.33 -5.08 -3.42
N PHE A 22 7.89 -5.94 -2.49
CA PHE A 22 6.50 -6.18 -2.17
C PHE A 22 6.24 -5.83 -0.70
N TYR A 23 5.19 -5.06 -0.43
CA TYR A 23 4.73 -4.75 0.93
C TYR A 23 3.65 -5.74 1.34
N ASP A 24 3.92 -6.55 2.37
CA ASP A 24 2.97 -7.55 2.88
C ASP A 24 1.94 -6.95 3.85
N THR A 25 2.30 -5.85 4.51
CA THR A 25 1.43 -5.17 5.47
C THR A 25 0.80 -3.93 4.84
N PRO A 26 -0.52 -3.73 4.98
CA PRO A 26 -1.16 -2.47 4.63
C PRO A 26 -0.59 -1.31 5.44
N GLY A 27 -0.43 -0.16 4.79
CA GLY A 27 0.18 1.01 5.41
C GLY A 27 0.68 2.04 4.41
N THR A 28 1.26 3.11 4.95
CA THR A 28 1.88 4.17 4.16
C THR A 28 3.39 4.11 4.30
N TYR A 29 4.08 3.98 3.18
CA TYR A 29 5.53 3.85 3.10
C TYR A 29 6.14 5.05 2.36
N ILE A 30 7.28 5.54 2.85
CA ILE A 30 8.04 6.61 2.20
C ILE A 30 9.30 5.98 1.59
N VAL A 31 9.26 5.76 0.28
CA VAL A 31 10.40 5.24 -0.48
C VAL A 31 11.33 6.38 -0.82
N THR A 32 12.61 6.25 -0.53
CA THR A 32 13.64 7.25 -0.83
C THR A 32 14.73 6.67 -1.72
N LEU A 33 14.93 7.30 -2.88
CA LEU A 33 16.06 7.06 -3.76
C LEU A 33 17.14 8.11 -3.50
N THR A 34 18.35 7.66 -3.16
CA THR A 34 19.56 8.47 -3.16
C THR A 34 20.47 8.04 -4.31
N VAL A 35 20.79 8.96 -5.22
CA VAL A 35 21.74 8.73 -6.31
C VAL A 35 22.99 9.54 -6.07
N ARG A 36 24.15 8.90 -6.13
CA ARG A 36 25.45 9.56 -6.10
C ARG A 36 26.15 9.43 -7.44
N ASP A 37 26.52 10.55 -8.04
CA ASP A 37 27.34 10.51 -9.24
C ASP A 37 28.77 10.06 -8.90
N SER A 38 29.42 9.38 -9.84
CA SER A 38 30.83 8.99 -9.77
C SER A 38 31.78 10.06 -10.32
N TYR A 39 31.26 11.16 -10.88
CA TYR A 39 32.08 12.23 -11.43
C TYR A 39 32.41 13.31 -10.38
N GLY A 40 33.65 13.82 -10.40
CA GLY A 40 34.11 14.90 -9.51
C GLY A 40 34.02 14.54 -8.03
N THR A 41 33.42 15.41 -7.21
CA THR A 41 33.20 15.19 -5.76
C THR A 41 32.03 14.23 -5.46
N GLY A 42 31.30 13.82 -6.51
CA GLY A 42 30.18 12.89 -6.44
C GLY A 42 28.93 13.53 -5.85
N ASP A 43 28.28 14.38 -6.64
CA ASP A 43 27.00 15.02 -6.28
C ASP A 43 25.98 13.97 -5.84
N VAL A 44 25.17 14.35 -4.85
CA VAL A 44 24.16 13.47 -4.24
C VAL A 44 22.78 14.10 -4.46
N SER A 45 21.92 13.36 -5.16
CA SER A 45 20.52 13.71 -5.35
C SER A 45 19.63 12.75 -4.56
N LYS A 46 18.56 13.28 -3.98
CA LYS A 46 17.56 12.49 -3.24
C LYS A 46 16.15 12.79 -3.73
N GLN A 47 15.34 11.74 -3.84
CA GLN A 47 13.92 11.84 -4.16
C GLN A 47 13.12 10.88 -3.30
N SER A 48 11.94 11.29 -2.87
CA SER A 48 11.04 10.47 -2.04
C SER A 48 9.67 10.32 -2.68
N PHE A 49 9.05 9.16 -2.47
CA PHE A 49 7.75 8.76 -3.00
C PHE A 49 6.88 8.20 -1.88
N THR A 50 5.61 8.61 -1.83
CA THR A 50 4.64 8.05 -0.88
C THR A 50 3.87 6.92 -1.56
N ILE A 51 3.95 5.72 -0.97
CA ILE A 51 3.21 4.54 -1.40
C ILE A 51 2.15 4.23 -0.34
N VAL A 52 0.91 4.03 -0.77
CA VAL A 52 -0.20 3.61 0.10
C VAL A 52 -0.61 2.20 -0.32
N VAL A 53 -0.58 1.29 0.65
CA VAL A 53 -0.98 -0.11 0.49
C VAL A 53 -2.26 -0.31 1.29
N ASP A 54 -3.36 -0.52 0.59
CA ASP A 54 -4.67 -0.66 1.23
C ASP A 54 -4.86 -2.03 1.88
N GLU A 55 -5.68 -2.06 2.93
CA GLU A 55 -6.13 -3.31 3.52
C GLU A 55 -7.06 -4.06 2.55
N ALA A 56 -7.00 -5.39 2.59
CA ALA A 56 -7.92 -6.21 1.82
C ALA A 56 -9.38 -5.90 2.24
N PRO A 57 -10.32 -5.80 1.28
CA PRO A 57 -11.70 -5.55 1.61
C PRO A 57 -12.28 -6.72 2.40
N VAL A 58 -12.88 -6.43 3.55
CA VAL A 58 -13.58 -7.43 4.35
C VAL A 58 -15.05 -7.47 3.93
N ILE A 59 -15.55 -8.66 3.60
CA ILE A 59 -16.99 -8.87 3.44
C ILE A 59 -17.62 -8.73 4.83
N GLN A 60 -18.35 -7.63 5.05
CA GLN A 60 -19.11 -7.48 6.28
C GLN A 60 -20.35 -8.37 6.25
N LYS A 61 -20.84 -8.70 7.45
CA LYS A 61 -21.99 -9.59 7.67
C LYS A 61 -23.19 -9.15 6.82
N ILE A 62 -23.88 -10.14 6.24
CA ILE A 62 -25.18 -9.93 5.61
C ILE A 62 -26.22 -9.88 6.72
N ASP A 63 -26.94 -8.76 6.85
CA ASP A 63 -28.07 -8.67 7.75
C ASP A 63 -29.28 -9.33 7.12
N ILE A 64 -29.68 -10.46 7.71
CA ILE A 64 -30.86 -11.21 7.32
C ILE A 64 -32.00 -10.79 8.26
N PRO A 65 -33.16 -10.36 7.75
CA PRO A 65 -34.31 -10.05 8.59
C PRO A 65 -34.75 -11.30 9.35
N ILE A 66 -34.99 -11.14 10.65
CA ILE A 66 -35.31 -12.22 11.59
C ILE A 66 -36.70 -12.84 11.31
N GLU A 67 -37.59 -12.08 10.66
CA GLU A 67 -38.90 -12.55 10.23
C GLU A 67 -39.05 -12.40 8.71
N ILE A 68 -39.51 -13.46 8.06
CA ILE A 68 -39.89 -13.47 6.65
C ILE A 68 -41.40 -13.67 6.61
N ILE A 69 -42.13 -12.64 6.18
CA ILE A 69 -43.58 -12.65 6.09
C ILE A 69 -44.00 -13.19 4.72
N ALA A 70 -44.84 -14.23 4.70
CA ALA A 70 -45.33 -14.81 3.46
C ALA A 70 -46.17 -13.78 2.67
N GLY A 71 -45.76 -13.52 1.42
CA GLY A 71 -46.42 -12.54 0.54
C GLY A 71 -45.77 -11.16 0.55
N GLU A 72 -44.77 -10.90 1.39
CA GLU A 72 -44.00 -9.66 1.37
C GLU A 72 -42.61 -9.84 0.74
N SER A 73 -42.14 -8.82 0.04
CA SER A 73 -40.77 -8.76 -0.47
C SER A 73 -39.82 -8.27 0.62
N THR A 74 -38.71 -8.97 0.83
CA THR A 74 -37.62 -8.53 1.70
C THR A 74 -36.32 -8.37 0.93
N TYR A 75 -35.39 -7.56 1.46
CA TYR A 75 -34.11 -7.25 0.83
C TYR A 75 -32.95 -7.59 1.76
N LEU A 76 -31.93 -8.25 1.21
CA LEU A 76 -30.64 -8.40 1.89
C LEU A 76 -29.89 -7.07 1.85
N ARG A 77 -29.35 -6.65 2.99
CA ARG A 77 -28.48 -5.48 3.06
C ARG A 77 -27.05 -5.94 3.29
N GLN A 78 -26.16 -5.49 2.41
CA GLN A 78 -24.72 -5.64 2.56
C GLN A 78 -24.13 -4.27 2.82
N THR A 79 -23.43 -4.13 3.93
CA THR A 79 -22.73 -2.89 4.29
C THR A 79 -21.27 -3.02 3.84
N TYR A 80 -20.77 -2.04 3.09
CA TYR A 80 -19.36 -1.97 2.71
C TYR A 80 -18.68 -0.83 3.49
N PRO A 81 -17.45 -1.01 4.00
CA PRO A 81 -16.70 0.11 4.53
C PRO A 81 -16.35 1.06 3.39
N ILE A 82 -16.45 2.36 3.65
CA ILE A 82 -16.01 3.41 2.73
C ILE A 82 -14.48 3.37 2.72
N MET A 83 -13.87 3.05 1.57
CA MET A 83 -12.42 3.16 1.38
C MET A 83 -12.04 4.64 1.61
N LYS A 84 -11.10 4.90 2.54
CA LYS A 84 -10.63 6.26 2.87
C LYS A 84 -9.49 6.69 1.96
#